data_AF-A0A3C0RX92-F1
#
_entry.id   AF-A0A3C0RX92-F1
#
_cell.length_a   1.000
_cell.length_b   1.000
_cell.length_c   1.000
_cell.angle_alpha   90.00
_cell.angle_beta   90.00
_cell.angle_gamma   90.00
#
_symmetry.space_group_name_H-M   'P 1'
#
loop_
_entity.id
_entity.type
_entity.pdbx_description
1 polymer ?
#
loop_
_entity_poly.entity_id
_entity_poly.type
_entity_poly.pdbx_seq_one_letter_code
_entity_poly.pdbx_strand_id
1 'polypeptide(L)'
;MGFSKRFHLQQNIDALRIVFKLEKEKRQATVGERLLMMQYSGFGGLKFVLNPFENEIDINNWRKTEHDLFPITQELHQLLKENSEDDKQYRRYVDSMKSSVLTAFYTPPEVIDAISSALRDSGLHIDKFLEPSAGIGSFIQSFSESQKANVTAYEKDLLTGKILKQLYPESNVRVSGFEEIPEREQNSYDVVASNIPFGDTSVFDLSYSRSKDNAKIQAARSIHNYFFLKGADMLREGGL
;
A
#
# COMPACT_ATOMS: atom_id res chain seq x y z
N MET A 1 -21.31 -12.06 -1.37
CA MET A 1 -21.11 -12.57 0.01
C MET A 1 -20.83 -11.38 0.91
N GLY A 2 -21.40 -11.31 2.12
CA GLY A 2 -21.18 -10.18 3.03
C GLY A 2 -19.74 -10.10 3.55
N PHE A 3 -19.28 -8.90 3.90
CA PHE A 3 -17.95 -8.67 4.48
C PHE A 3 -17.82 -9.36 5.85
N SER A 4 -16.89 -10.31 5.98
CA SER A 4 -16.59 -11.01 7.24
C SER A 4 -15.29 -10.46 7.86
N LYS A 5 -15.42 -9.72 8.97
CA LYS A 5 -14.29 -9.14 9.72
C LYS A 5 -13.27 -10.19 10.14
N ARG A 6 -13.73 -11.36 10.61
CA ARG A 6 -12.87 -12.45 11.05
C ARG A 6 -12.06 -13.02 9.89
N PHE A 7 -12.73 -13.30 8.77
CA PHE A 7 -12.06 -13.86 7.59
C PHE A 7 -11.05 -12.88 7.00
N HIS A 8 -11.40 -11.60 6.90
CA HIS A 8 -10.48 -10.55 6.45
C HIS A 8 -9.25 -10.47 7.35
N LEU A 9 -9.44 -10.39 8.67
CA LEU A 9 -8.31 -10.36 9.59
C LEU A 9 -7.43 -11.61 9.49
N GLN A 10 -8.02 -12.79 9.32
CA GLN A 10 -7.27 -14.03 9.11
C GLN A 10 -6.39 -13.97 7.85
N GLN A 11 -6.93 -13.54 6.71
CA GLN A 11 -6.16 -13.39 5.46
C GLN A 11 -4.98 -12.44 5.64
N ASN A 12 -5.16 -11.35 6.38
CA ASN A 12 -4.07 -10.43 6.68
C ASN A 12 -2.99 -11.07 7.56
N ILE A 13 -3.39 -11.78 8.62
CA ILE A 13 -2.46 -12.48 9.52
C ILE A 13 -1.66 -13.54 8.74
N ASP A 14 -2.34 -14.32 7.88
CA ASP A 14 -1.71 -15.37 7.09
C ASP A 14 -0.69 -14.79 6.11
N ALA A 15 -1.05 -13.71 5.40
CA ALA A 15 -0.13 -13.02 4.51
C ALA A 15 1.09 -12.45 5.24
N LEU A 16 0.89 -11.81 6.39
CA LEU A 16 1.98 -11.27 7.21
C LEU A 16 2.90 -12.37 7.74
N ARG A 17 2.34 -13.51 8.15
CA ARG A 17 3.11 -14.67 8.60
C ARG A 17 4.02 -15.19 7.49
N ILE A 18 3.50 -15.27 6.27
CA ILE A 18 4.29 -15.64 5.09
C ILE A 18 5.41 -14.63 4.86
N VAL A 19 5.12 -13.33 4.81
CA VAL A 19 6.13 -12.29 4.60
C VAL A 19 7.25 -12.35 5.63
N PHE A 20 6.91 -12.42 6.92
CA PHE A 20 7.93 -12.47 7.97
C PHE A 20 8.78 -13.74 7.90
N LYS A 21 8.18 -14.88 7.54
CA LYS A 21 8.92 -16.12 7.28
C LYS A 21 9.90 -15.94 6.12
N LEU A 22 9.45 -15.37 5.00
CA LEU A 22 10.28 -15.13 3.82
C LEU A 22 11.45 -14.18 4.10
N GLU A 23 11.22 -13.13 4.89
CA GLU A 23 12.27 -12.19 5.30
C GLU A 23 13.33 -12.87 6.18
N LYS A 24 12.91 -13.71 7.15
CA LYS A 24 13.83 -14.50 7.99
C LYS A 24 14.64 -15.50 7.16
N GLU A 25 13.99 -16.17 6.20
CA GLU A 25 14.61 -17.16 5.32
C GLU A 25 15.43 -16.53 4.17
N LYS A 26 15.31 -15.20 3.97
CA LYS A 26 15.96 -14.44 2.89
C LYS A 26 15.72 -15.06 1.50
N ARG A 27 14.48 -15.47 1.23
CA ARG A 27 14.08 -16.03 -0.07
C ARG A 27 12.83 -15.37 -0.62
N GLN A 28 12.58 -15.61 -1.91
CA GLN A 28 11.34 -15.21 -2.57
C GLN A 28 10.19 -16.18 -2.26
N ALA A 29 8.97 -15.65 -2.38
CA ALA A 29 7.75 -16.43 -2.24
C ALA A 29 7.63 -17.49 -3.34
N THR A 30 7.14 -18.67 -2.97
CA THR A 30 6.63 -19.64 -3.94
C THR A 30 5.33 -19.13 -4.57
N VAL A 31 4.89 -19.74 -5.68
CA VAL A 31 3.61 -19.40 -6.33
C VAL A 31 2.44 -19.51 -5.36
N GLY A 32 2.38 -20.56 -4.54
CA GLY A 32 1.31 -20.74 -3.54
C GLY A 32 1.34 -19.68 -2.44
N GLU A 33 2.52 -19.36 -1.91
CA GLU A 33 2.69 -18.29 -0.92
C GLU A 33 2.30 -16.92 -1.51
N ARG A 34 2.65 -16.66 -2.77
CA ARG A 34 2.26 -15.43 -3.49
C ARG A 34 0.75 -15.29 -3.59
N LEU A 35 0.03 -16.36 -3.96
CA LEU A 35 -1.43 -16.35 -4.07
C LEU A 35 -2.13 -16.06 -2.74
N LEU A 36 -1.60 -16.56 -1.62
CA LEU A 36 -2.11 -16.26 -0.29
C LEU A 36 -1.84 -14.80 0.11
N MET A 37 -0.64 -14.29 -0.18
CA MET A 37 -0.33 -12.88 0.09
C MET A 37 -1.18 -11.89 -0.73
N MET A 38 -1.61 -12.27 -1.93
CA MET A 38 -2.54 -11.48 -2.75
C MET A 38 -3.91 -11.28 -2.10
N GLN A 39 -4.28 -12.08 -1.08
CA GLN A 39 -5.51 -11.90 -0.33
C GLN A 39 -5.42 -10.81 0.76
N TYR A 40 -4.21 -10.31 1.03
CA TYR A 40 -4.03 -9.20 1.97
C TYR A 40 -4.72 -7.95 1.46
N SER A 41 -5.51 -7.31 2.30
CA SER A 41 -6.26 -6.10 1.94
C SER A 41 -6.22 -5.05 3.06
N GLY A 42 -5.13 -5.03 3.83
CA GLY A 42 -4.93 -4.07 4.91
C GLY A 42 -6.03 -4.12 5.97
N PHE A 43 -6.08 -3.12 6.84
CA PHE A 43 -6.96 -3.13 8.02
C PHE A 43 -8.22 -2.25 7.86
N GLY A 44 -8.54 -1.87 6.63
CA GLY A 44 -9.74 -1.11 6.29
C GLY A 44 -11.01 -1.82 6.77
N GLY A 45 -11.90 -1.10 7.46
CA GLY A 45 -13.13 -1.68 8.02
C GLY A 45 -12.95 -2.52 9.29
N LEU A 46 -11.71 -2.76 9.74
CA LEU A 46 -11.39 -3.54 10.94
C LEU A 46 -11.11 -2.64 12.17
N LYS A 47 -11.96 -1.63 12.42
CA LYS A 47 -11.74 -0.61 13.47
C LYS A 47 -11.47 -1.17 14.87
N PHE A 48 -11.91 -2.40 15.16
CA PHE A 48 -11.69 -3.06 16.45
C PHE A 48 -10.20 -3.34 16.74
N VAL A 49 -9.32 -3.40 15.73
CA VAL A 49 -7.86 -3.55 15.94
C VAL A 49 -7.21 -2.33 16.61
N LEU A 50 -7.97 -1.24 16.77
CA LEU A 50 -7.54 -0.03 17.49
C LEU A 50 -7.84 -0.11 18.99
N ASN A 51 -8.69 -1.04 19.43
CA ASN A 51 -9.09 -1.18 20.81
C ASN A 51 -7.94 -1.77 21.66
N PRO A 52 -7.91 -1.52 22.99
CA PRO A 52 -6.97 -2.19 23.89
C PRO A 52 -7.10 -3.72 23.81
N PHE A 53 -5.99 -4.44 23.88
CA PHE A 53 -5.94 -5.92 23.70
C PHE A 53 -4.87 -6.60 24.59
N GLU A 54 -4.20 -5.86 25.47
CA GLU A 54 -3.02 -6.33 26.20
C GLU A 54 -3.39 -7.35 27.29
N ASN A 55 -4.53 -7.13 27.94
CA ASN A 55 -5.01 -7.97 29.05
C ASN A 55 -6.37 -8.57 28.71
N GLU A 56 -6.69 -9.75 29.24
CA GLU A 56 -8.01 -10.38 29.03
C GLU A 56 -9.17 -9.45 29.44
N ILE A 57 -8.96 -8.62 30.46
CA ILE A 57 -9.97 -7.66 30.93
C ILE A 57 -10.28 -6.55 29.90
N ASP A 58 -9.39 -6.34 28.91
CA ASP A 58 -9.57 -5.31 27.88
C ASP A 58 -10.74 -5.61 26.95
N ILE A 59 -11.20 -6.87 26.88
CA ILE A 59 -12.40 -7.27 26.13
C ILE A 59 -13.65 -6.47 26.55
N ASN A 60 -13.66 -5.94 27.78
CA ASN A 60 -14.75 -5.08 28.27
C ASN A 60 -14.82 -3.72 27.55
N ASN A 61 -13.74 -3.29 26.90
CA ASN A 61 -13.72 -2.08 26.05
C ASN A 61 -14.24 -2.35 24.63
N TRP A 62 -14.51 -3.61 24.28
CA TRP A 62 -14.97 -4.00 22.97
C TRP A 62 -16.50 -4.11 22.92
N ARG A 63 -17.07 -3.92 21.72
CA ARG A 63 -18.50 -4.20 21.51
C ARG A 63 -18.74 -5.69 21.66
N LYS A 64 -19.84 -6.08 22.30
CA LYS A 64 -20.22 -7.50 22.49
C LYS A 64 -20.23 -8.30 21.19
N THR A 65 -20.61 -7.67 20.07
CA THR A 65 -20.62 -8.28 18.73
C THR A 65 -19.23 -8.48 18.10
N GLU A 66 -18.17 -8.03 18.77
CA GLU A 66 -16.77 -8.12 18.32
C GLU A 66 -15.90 -8.90 19.33
N HIS A 67 -16.49 -9.42 20.41
CA HIS A 67 -15.78 -10.18 21.44
C HIS A 67 -15.12 -11.45 20.87
N ASP A 68 -15.72 -12.07 19.86
CA ASP A 68 -15.16 -13.24 19.15
C ASP A 68 -13.92 -12.89 18.31
N LEU A 69 -13.70 -11.61 18.03
CA LEU A 69 -12.54 -11.09 17.30
C LEU A 69 -11.36 -10.79 18.22
N PHE A 70 -11.58 -10.69 19.54
CA PHE A 70 -10.52 -10.38 20.51
C PHE A 70 -9.34 -11.37 20.43
N PRO A 71 -9.53 -12.70 20.42
CA PRO A 71 -8.41 -13.65 20.39
C PRO A 71 -7.57 -13.55 19.11
N ILE A 72 -8.21 -13.35 17.95
CA ILE A 72 -7.50 -13.23 16.66
C ILE A 72 -6.77 -11.88 16.55
N THR A 73 -7.25 -10.83 17.22
CA THR A 73 -6.48 -9.58 17.36
C THR A 73 -5.26 -9.75 18.26
N GLN A 74 -5.36 -10.52 19.35
CA GLN A 74 -4.19 -10.86 20.15
C GLN A 74 -3.17 -11.68 19.34
N GLU A 75 -3.62 -12.62 18.52
CA GLU A 75 -2.76 -13.37 17.59
C GLU A 75 -2.02 -12.45 16.61
N LEU A 76 -2.70 -11.45 16.03
CA LEU A 76 -2.05 -10.45 15.19
C LEU A 76 -0.93 -9.73 15.95
N HIS A 77 -1.21 -9.22 17.14
CA HIS A 77 -0.22 -8.49 17.92
C HIS A 77 0.96 -9.37 18.35
N GLN A 78 0.69 -10.62 18.71
CA GLN A 78 1.74 -11.60 19.00
C GLN A 78 2.62 -11.84 17.77
N LEU A 79 2.02 -12.04 16.59
CA LEU A 79 2.75 -12.20 15.32
C LEU A 79 3.63 -10.97 15.04
N LEU A 80 3.11 -9.76 15.19
CA LEU A 80 3.89 -8.54 14.98
C LEU A 80 5.06 -8.45 15.97
N LYS A 81 4.83 -8.77 17.24
CA LYS A 81 5.84 -8.71 18.30
C LYS A 81 6.95 -9.75 18.11
N GLU A 82 6.62 -11.00 17.80
CA GLU A 82 7.58 -12.09 17.56
C GLU A 82 8.44 -11.90 16.30
N ASN A 83 7.98 -11.04 15.39
CA ASN A 83 8.71 -10.69 14.16
C ASN A 83 9.28 -9.26 14.21
N SER A 84 9.32 -8.66 15.40
CA SER A 84 10.02 -7.40 15.66
C SER A 84 11.36 -7.65 16.34
N GLU A 85 12.38 -6.91 15.92
CA GLU A 85 13.73 -6.91 16.52
C GLU A 85 13.74 -6.23 17.89
N ASP A 86 12.92 -5.18 18.05
CA ASP A 86 12.79 -4.41 19.28
C ASP A 86 11.38 -3.80 19.43
N ASP A 87 11.13 -3.17 20.58
CA ASP A 87 9.88 -2.47 20.86
C ASP A 87 9.60 -1.32 19.88
N LYS A 88 10.63 -0.73 19.29
CA LYS A 88 10.48 0.38 18.33
C LYS A 88 9.94 -0.13 17.00
N GLN A 89 10.44 -1.25 16.50
CA GLN A 89 9.94 -1.88 15.28
C GLN A 89 8.52 -2.42 15.49
N TYR A 90 8.24 -3.01 16.65
CA TYR A 90 6.87 -3.41 17.00
C TYR A 90 5.90 -2.23 16.94
N ARG A 91 6.24 -1.09 17.56
CA ARG A 91 5.42 0.13 17.47
C ARG A 91 5.22 0.57 16.02
N ARG A 92 6.25 0.52 15.17
CA ARG A 92 6.12 0.86 13.74
C ARG A 92 5.15 -0.07 13.00
N TYR A 93 5.14 -1.38 13.30
CA TYR A 93 4.15 -2.30 12.73
C TYR A 93 2.73 -2.00 13.23
N VAL A 94 2.58 -1.70 14.51
CA VAL A 94 1.29 -1.29 15.07
C VAL A 94 0.80 0.02 14.44
N ASP A 95 1.68 1.01 14.26
CA ASP A 95 1.33 2.28 13.62
C ASP A 95 0.93 2.10 12.15
N SER A 96 1.62 1.21 11.43
CA SER A 96 1.25 0.78 10.08
C SER A 96 -0.14 0.16 10.03
N MET A 97 -0.40 -0.84 10.88
CA MET A 97 -1.74 -1.45 11.04
C MET A 97 -2.81 -0.38 11.32
N LYS A 98 -2.57 0.53 12.28
CA LYS A 98 -3.51 1.60 12.65
C LYS A 98 -3.78 2.56 11.49
N SER A 99 -2.73 2.96 10.77
CA SER A 99 -2.87 3.87 9.62
C SER A 99 -3.68 3.21 8.50
N SER A 100 -3.46 1.91 8.25
CA SER A 100 -4.16 1.13 7.23
C SER A 100 -5.68 1.08 7.47
N VAL A 101 -6.15 1.15 8.72
CA VAL A 101 -7.60 1.22 9.04
C VAL A 101 -8.30 2.39 8.34
N LEU A 102 -7.59 3.50 8.14
CA LEU A 102 -8.13 4.72 7.56
C LEU A 102 -7.89 4.84 6.05
N THR A 103 -6.97 4.07 5.48
CA THR A 103 -6.46 4.32 4.13
C THR A 103 -6.55 3.12 3.18
N ALA A 104 -6.84 1.91 3.67
CA ALA A 104 -6.93 0.70 2.85
C ALA A 104 -8.24 0.64 2.04
N PHE A 105 -8.36 1.49 1.02
CA PHE A 105 -9.41 1.44 0.02
C PHE A 105 -8.78 1.03 -1.32
N TYR A 106 -9.31 -0.03 -1.93
CA TYR A 106 -8.76 -0.58 -3.16
C TYR A 106 -9.68 -0.34 -4.35
N THR A 107 -9.08 -0.06 -5.49
CA THR A 107 -9.80 0.00 -6.77
C THR A 107 -10.19 -1.42 -7.19
N PRO A 108 -11.46 -1.64 -7.60
CA PRO A 108 -11.88 -2.94 -8.13
C PRO A 108 -11.00 -3.38 -9.31
N PRO A 109 -10.58 -4.65 -9.38
CA PRO A 109 -9.74 -5.15 -10.48
C PRO A 109 -10.30 -4.84 -11.87
N GLU A 110 -11.62 -4.91 -12.03
CA GLU A 110 -12.30 -4.67 -13.30
C GLU A 110 -12.06 -3.24 -13.84
N VAL A 111 -11.92 -2.26 -12.95
CA VAL A 111 -11.61 -0.87 -13.32
C VAL A 111 -10.15 -0.74 -13.74
N ILE A 112 -9.24 -1.38 -13.00
CA ILE A 112 -7.81 -1.38 -13.30
C ILE A 112 -7.55 -2.06 -14.65
N ASP A 113 -8.18 -3.21 -14.88
CA ASP A 113 -8.04 -4.00 -16.10
C ASP A 113 -8.62 -3.29 -17.32
N ALA A 114 -9.70 -2.51 -17.14
CA ALA A 114 -10.23 -1.66 -18.20
C ALA A 114 -9.22 -0.55 -18.59
N ILE A 115 -8.57 0.08 -17.61
CA ILE A 115 -7.56 1.13 -17.86
C ILE A 115 -6.33 0.54 -18.56
N SER A 116 -5.77 -0.55 -18.02
CA SER A 116 -4.58 -1.18 -18.60
C SER A 116 -4.86 -1.72 -20.01
N SER A 117 -6.06 -2.28 -20.23
CA SER A 117 -6.48 -2.76 -21.54
C SER A 117 -6.65 -1.65 -22.55
N ALA A 118 -7.28 -0.53 -22.18
CA ALA A 118 -7.42 0.61 -23.08
C ALA A 118 -6.06 1.17 -23.52
N LEU A 119 -5.10 1.27 -22.60
CA LEU A 119 -3.74 1.73 -22.93
C LEU A 119 -3.01 0.73 -23.83
N ARG A 120 -3.11 -0.57 -23.56
CA ARG A 120 -2.53 -1.61 -24.41
C ARG A 120 -3.12 -1.59 -25.82
N ASP A 121 -4.44 -1.53 -25.94
CA ASP A 121 -5.15 -1.59 -27.23
C ASP A 121 -4.90 -0.32 -28.08
N SER A 122 -4.48 0.78 -27.45
CA SER A 122 -4.02 1.99 -28.15
C SER A 122 -2.66 1.83 -28.84
N GLY A 123 -1.93 0.73 -28.58
CA GLY A 123 -0.59 0.49 -29.10
C GLY A 123 0.51 1.23 -28.34
N LEU A 124 0.22 1.74 -27.13
CA LEU A 124 1.20 2.44 -26.30
C LEU A 124 2.25 1.47 -25.77
N HIS A 125 3.52 1.75 -26.08
CA HIS A 125 4.65 1.10 -25.44
C HIS A 125 4.99 1.79 -24.12
N ILE A 126 5.11 1.01 -23.04
CA ILE A 126 5.35 1.50 -21.67
C ILE A 126 6.66 0.90 -21.20
N ASP A 127 7.73 1.70 -21.25
CA ASP A 127 9.07 1.31 -20.77
C ASP A 127 9.23 1.55 -19.27
N LYS A 128 8.61 2.62 -18.75
CA LYS A 128 8.68 3.05 -17.36
C LYS A 128 7.30 3.36 -16.80
N PHE A 129 6.91 2.59 -15.80
CA PHE A 129 5.63 2.72 -15.10
C PHE A 129 5.86 3.17 -13.66
N LEU A 130 5.09 4.16 -13.20
CA LEU A 130 5.13 4.63 -11.82
C LEU A 130 3.77 4.43 -11.15
N GLU A 131 3.77 3.72 -10.03
CA GLU A 131 2.61 3.62 -9.14
C GLU A 131 2.92 4.32 -7.80
N PRO A 132 2.49 5.58 -7.60
CA PRO A 132 2.87 6.38 -6.43
C PRO A 132 2.22 5.95 -5.11
N SER A 133 1.15 5.15 -5.15
CA SER A 133 0.44 4.62 -3.98
C SER A 133 -0.05 3.20 -4.31
N ALA A 134 0.85 2.24 -4.19
CA ALA A 134 0.69 0.94 -4.83
C ALA A 134 -0.17 -0.07 -4.06
N GLY A 135 -0.33 0.07 -2.74
CA GLY A 135 -0.95 -0.95 -1.92
C GLY A 135 -0.27 -2.30 -2.14
N ILE A 136 -1.04 -3.31 -2.57
CA ILE A 136 -0.52 -4.64 -2.94
C ILE A 136 -0.20 -4.78 -4.45
N GLY A 137 -0.15 -3.67 -5.19
CA GLY A 137 0.33 -3.60 -6.58
C GLY A 137 -0.66 -4.08 -7.63
N SER A 138 -1.96 -3.79 -7.46
CA SER A 138 -2.97 -4.22 -8.44
C SER A 138 -2.74 -3.60 -9.84
N PHE A 139 -2.28 -2.34 -9.92
CA PHE A 139 -1.89 -1.77 -11.21
C PHE A 139 -0.62 -2.42 -11.75
N ILE A 140 0.39 -2.68 -10.90
CA ILE A 140 1.59 -3.45 -11.32
C ILE A 140 1.20 -4.76 -11.99
N GLN A 141 0.32 -5.56 -11.36
CA GLN A 141 -0.14 -6.84 -11.91
C GLN A 141 -0.76 -6.65 -13.29
N SER A 142 -1.78 -5.77 -13.39
CA SER A 142 -2.53 -5.56 -14.63
C SER A 142 -1.66 -5.02 -15.78
N PHE A 143 -0.72 -4.11 -15.48
CA PHE A 143 0.20 -3.59 -16.50
C PHE A 143 1.30 -4.58 -16.88
N SER A 144 1.73 -5.45 -15.96
CA SER A 144 2.75 -6.49 -16.24
C SER A 144 2.28 -7.57 -17.21
N GLU A 145 0.96 -7.81 -17.30
CA GLU A 145 0.37 -8.73 -18.27
C GLU A 145 0.46 -8.20 -19.72
N SER A 146 0.57 -6.88 -19.87
CA SER A 146 0.65 -6.22 -21.18
C SER A 146 2.08 -6.20 -21.75
N GLN A 147 3.09 -5.95 -20.91
CA GLN A 147 4.50 -5.90 -21.29
C GLN A 147 5.41 -5.87 -20.04
N LYS A 148 6.68 -6.21 -20.22
CA LYS A 148 7.69 -6.01 -19.18
C LYS A 148 8.11 -4.54 -19.13
N ALA A 149 7.48 -3.76 -18.26
CA ALA A 149 7.87 -2.39 -17.96
C ALA A 149 8.85 -2.33 -16.76
N ASN A 150 9.69 -1.30 -16.72
CA ASN A 150 10.46 -0.96 -15.53
C ASN A 150 9.54 -0.24 -14.53
N VAL A 151 9.10 -0.97 -13.51
CA VAL A 151 8.13 -0.46 -12.53
C VAL A 151 8.86 0.17 -11.34
N THR A 152 8.50 1.41 -11.03
CA THR A 152 8.76 2.02 -9.71
C THR A 152 7.44 2.12 -8.95
N ALA A 153 7.41 1.62 -7.72
CA ALA A 153 6.22 1.64 -6.88
C ALA A 153 6.53 2.22 -5.51
N TYR A 154 5.65 3.10 -5.04
CA TYR A 154 5.70 3.67 -3.70
C TYR A 154 4.56 3.12 -2.85
N GLU A 155 4.88 2.68 -1.64
CA GLU A 155 3.88 2.34 -0.62
C GLU A 155 4.35 2.86 0.74
N LYS A 156 3.55 3.71 1.36
CA LYS A 156 3.93 4.37 2.62
C LYS A 156 3.69 3.47 3.83
N ASP A 157 2.69 2.60 3.76
CA ASP A 157 2.38 1.65 4.81
C ASP A 157 3.42 0.54 4.89
N LEU A 158 4.05 0.38 6.05
CA LEU A 158 5.19 -0.52 6.23
C LEU A 158 4.83 -1.99 6.00
N LEU A 159 3.73 -2.47 6.58
CA LEU A 159 3.30 -3.86 6.46
C LEU A 159 2.86 -4.18 5.02
N THR A 160 2.07 -3.29 4.41
CA THR A 160 1.65 -3.43 3.02
C THR A 160 2.84 -3.38 2.05
N GLY A 161 3.79 -2.48 2.27
CA GLY A 161 5.00 -2.37 1.46
C GLY A 161 5.92 -3.59 1.54
N LYS A 162 5.95 -4.29 2.69
CA LYS A 162 6.65 -5.58 2.82
C LYS A 162 6.00 -6.68 1.97
N ILE A 163 4.67 -6.73 1.96
CA ILE A 163 3.92 -7.65 1.09
C ILE A 163 4.17 -7.31 -0.37
N LEU A 164 4.04 -6.04 -0.76
CA LEU A 164 4.27 -5.57 -2.12
C LEU A 164 5.65 -5.98 -2.67
N LYS A 165 6.70 -5.84 -1.85
CA LYS A 165 8.06 -6.28 -2.20
C LYS A 165 8.15 -7.78 -2.54
N GLN A 166 7.43 -8.62 -1.80
CA GLN A 166 7.40 -10.06 -2.06
C GLN A 166 6.52 -10.43 -3.26
N LEU A 167 5.48 -9.65 -3.55
CA LEU A 167 4.61 -9.87 -4.70
C LEU A 167 5.27 -9.50 -6.04
N TYR A 168 6.13 -8.48 -6.05
CA TYR A 168 6.83 -7.98 -7.24
C TYR A 168 8.33 -7.74 -6.98
N PRO A 169 9.12 -8.82 -6.83
CA PRO A 169 10.55 -8.70 -6.52
C PRO A 169 11.38 -8.06 -7.64
N GLU A 170 10.89 -8.08 -8.88
CA GLU A 170 11.55 -7.46 -10.04
C GLU A 170 11.24 -5.96 -10.16
N SER A 171 10.27 -5.44 -9.41
CA SER A 171 9.91 -4.03 -9.39
C SER A 171 10.76 -3.25 -8.39
N ASN A 172 11.04 -1.98 -8.69
CA ASN A 172 11.67 -1.05 -7.76
C ASN A 172 10.63 -0.55 -6.72
N VAL A 173 10.40 -1.36 -5.68
CA VAL A 173 9.44 -1.06 -4.60
C VAL A 173 10.11 -0.26 -3.48
N ARG A 174 9.58 0.94 -3.23
CA ARG A 174 10.04 1.89 -2.22
C ARG A 174 8.99 1.99 -1.11
N VAL A 175 9.33 1.44 0.06
CA VAL A 175 8.45 1.48 1.25
C VAL A 175 8.66 2.82 1.96
N SER A 176 8.17 3.88 1.34
CA SER A 176 8.26 5.26 1.82
C SER A 176 7.18 6.12 1.17
N GLY A 177 7.08 7.39 1.60
CA GLY A 177 6.13 8.33 1.01
C GLY A 177 6.51 8.72 -0.41
N PHE A 178 5.52 8.91 -1.28
CA PHE A 178 5.72 9.41 -2.65
C PHE A 178 6.43 10.78 -2.67
N GLU A 179 6.31 11.56 -1.59
CA GLU A 179 7.02 12.81 -1.42
C GLU A 179 8.55 12.68 -1.50
N GLU A 180 9.08 11.50 -1.23
CA GLU A 180 10.53 11.21 -1.24
C GLU A 180 11.09 10.84 -2.62
N ILE A 181 10.27 10.85 -3.69
CA ILE A 181 10.79 10.59 -5.04
C ILE A 181 11.88 11.58 -5.41
N PRO A 182 13.08 11.11 -5.84
CA PRO A 182 14.16 11.99 -6.20
C PRO A 182 13.79 12.90 -7.38
N GLU A 183 14.14 14.19 -7.30
CA GLU A 183 13.87 15.15 -8.38
C GLU A 183 14.49 14.74 -9.73
N ARG A 184 15.60 13.99 -9.72
CA ARG A 184 16.24 13.44 -10.93
C ARG A 184 15.37 12.46 -11.72
N GLU A 185 14.26 12.01 -11.15
CA GLU A 185 13.28 11.12 -11.81
C GLU A 185 12.09 11.89 -12.41
N GLN A 186 12.06 13.22 -12.28
CA GLN A 186 11.08 14.07 -12.99
C GLN A 186 11.19 13.90 -14.51
N ASN A 187 10.07 14.09 -15.20
CA ASN A 187 9.98 14.02 -16.65
C ASN A 187 10.54 12.72 -17.27
N SER A 188 10.38 11.58 -16.59
CA SER A 188 11.06 10.33 -16.98
C SER A 188 10.17 9.10 -17.14
N TYR A 189 8.94 9.13 -16.65
CA TYR A 189 8.00 8.00 -16.71
C TYR A 189 7.05 8.13 -17.89
N ASP A 190 6.71 6.99 -18.53
CA ASP A 190 5.75 6.94 -19.64
C ASP A 190 4.32 7.01 -19.12
N VAL A 191 4.05 6.30 -18.03
CA VAL A 191 2.71 6.20 -17.44
C VAL A 191 2.79 6.30 -15.92
N VAL A 192 1.92 7.11 -15.33
CA VAL A 192 1.63 7.12 -13.90
C VAL A 192 0.19 6.68 -13.69
N ALA A 193 -0.03 5.53 -13.04
CA ALA A 193 -1.38 5.08 -12.67
C ALA A 193 -1.38 4.54 -11.25
N SER A 194 -2.38 4.94 -10.46
CA SER A 194 -2.52 4.51 -9.06
C SER A 194 -3.89 4.87 -8.50
N ASN A 195 -4.33 4.13 -7.49
CA ASN A 195 -5.36 4.57 -6.59
C ASN A 195 -4.76 5.50 -5.53
N ILE A 196 -4.74 6.80 -5.82
CA ILE A 196 -4.16 7.79 -4.93
C ILE A 196 -5.03 8.00 -3.68
N PRO A 197 -4.42 8.30 -2.51
CA PRO A 197 -5.19 8.62 -1.31
C PRO A 197 -6.01 9.91 -1.51
N PHE A 198 -7.17 9.98 -0.84
CA PHE A 198 -8.08 11.11 -0.91
C PHE A 198 -8.31 11.76 0.46
N GLY A 199 -8.44 13.09 0.48
CA GLY A 199 -8.68 13.87 1.68
C GLY A 199 -7.93 15.20 1.74
N ASP A 200 -8.21 15.97 2.80
CA ASP A 200 -7.69 17.33 3.03
C ASP A 200 -6.39 17.35 3.85
N THR A 201 -5.68 16.22 3.92
CA THR A 201 -4.39 16.14 4.60
C THR A 201 -3.32 16.80 3.74
N SER A 202 -2.58 17.74 4.32
CA SER A 202 -1.44 18.37 3.64
C SER A 202 -0.23 17.44 3.59
N VAL A 203 0.55 17.52 2.51
CA VAL A 203 1.79 16.75 2.33
C VAL A 203 2.99 17.67 2.53
N PHE A 204 3.92 17.25 3.39
CA PHE A 204 5.14 17.99 3.64
C PHE A 204 6.21 17.65 2.59
N ASP A 205 6.19 18.40 1.51
CA ASP A 205 7.23 18.38 0.47
C ASP A 205 7.74 19.81 0.25
N LEU A 206 9.04 20.03 0.49
CA LEU A 206 9.64 21.36 0.36
C LEU A 206 9.66 21.87 -1.08
N SER A 207 9.79 20.97 -2.07
CA SER A 207 9.78 21.34 -3.49
C SER A 207 8.42 21.89 -3.94
N TYR A 208 7.36 21.55 -3.21
CA TYR A 208 6.00 22.05 -3.43
C TYR A 208 5.64 23.20 -2.50
N SER A 209 5.77 23.00 -1.18
CA SER A 209 5.34 23.96 -0.15
C SER A 209 6.13 25.27 -0.15
N ARG A 210 7.38 25.27 -0.66
CA ARG A 210 8.21 26.47 -0.86
C ARG A 210 8.43 26.81 -2.32
N SER A 211 7.63 26.24 -3.23
CA SER A 211 7.71 26.56 -4.65
C SER A 211 7.38 28.02 -4.92
N LYS A 212 7.86 28.57 -6.05
CA LYS A 212 7.36 29.84 -6.59
C LYS A 212 6.06 29.68 -7.37
N ASP A 213 5.71 28.43 -7.69
CA ASP A 213 4.47 28.09 -8.37
C ASP A 213 3.32 27.98 -7.37
N ASN A 214 2.35 28.89 -7.49
CA ASN A 214 1.15 28.91 -6.66
C ASN A 214 0.32 27.63 -6.79
N ALA A 215 0.36 26.94 -7.93
CA ALA A 215 -0.33 25.67 -8.11
C ALA A 215 0.28 24.58 -7.23
N LYS A 216 1.62 24.48 -7.18
CA LYS A 216 2.33 23.51 -6.32
C LYS A 216 2.10 23.76 -4.83
N ILE A 217 2.13 25.04 -4.40
CA ILE A 217 1.81 25.40 -3.01
C ILE A 217 0.38 24.98 -2.65
N GLN A 218 -0.58 25.22 -3.54
CA GLN A 218 -1.98 24.84 -3.31
C GLN A 218 -2.17 23.33 -3.31
N ALA A 219 -1.57 22.61 -4.26
CA ALA A 219 -1.66 21.16 -4.37
C ALA A 219 -1.17 20.47 -3.09
N ALA A 220 -0.09 20.96 -2.47
CA ALA A 220 0.44 20.41 -1.23
C ALA A 220 -0.52 20.48 -0.02
N ARG A 221 -1.60 21.27 -0.10
CA ARG A 221 -2.57 21.39 1.01
C ARG A 221 -3.52 20.22 1.14
N SER A 222 -3.69 19.43 0.08
CA SER A 222 -4.58 18.26 0.06
C SER A 222 -3.91 17.10 -0.68
N ILE A 223 -3.92 15.91 -0.08
CA ILE A 223 -3.10 14.79 -0.54
C ILE A 223 -3.40 14.36 -1.98
N HIS A 224 -4.67 14.34 -2.40
CA HIS A 224 -5.05 13.95 -3.75
C HIS A 224 -4.53 14.92 -4.82
N ASN A 225 -4.67 16.24 -4.60
CA ASN A 225 -4.14 17.23 -5.54
C ASN A 225 -2.60 17.18 -5.62
N TYR A 226 -1.95 16.95 -4.48
CA TYR A 226 -0.51 16.74 -4.44
C TYR A 226 -0.09 15.53 -5.28
N PHE A 227 -0.74 14.37 -5.09
CA PHE A 227 -0.44 13.16 -5.85
C PHE A 227 -0.70 13.34 -7.35
N PHE A 228 -1.79 14.00 -7.74
CA PHE A 228 -2.06 14.31 -9.14
C PHE A 228 -0.97 15.19 -9.76
N LEU A 229 -0.68 16.34 -9.14
CA LEU A 229 0.29 17.28 -9.71
C LEU A 229 1.71 16.73 -9.68
N LYS A 230 2.09 16.02 -8.62
CA LYS A 230 3.42 15.41 -8.53
C LYS A 230 3.57 14.19 -9.42
N GLY A 231 2.52 13.42 -9.61
CA GLY A 231 2.47 12.38 -10.65
C GLY A 231 2.73 12.98 -12.03
N ALA A 232 2.04 14.08 -12.36
CA ALA A 232 2.24 14.78 -13.63
C ALA A 232 3.68 15.31 -13.81
N ASP A 233 4.31 15.85 -12.75
CA ASP A 233 5.73 16.27 -12.79
C ASP A 233 6.69 15.09 -13.10
N MET A 234 6.30 13.85 -12.83
CA MET A 234 7.12 12.66 -13.10
C MET A 234 7.00 12.17 -14.55
N LEU A 235 5.94 12.57 -15.27
CA LEU A 235 5.69 12.16 -16.65
C LEU A 235 6.64 12.87 -17.60
N ARG A 236 7.27 12.11 -18.51
CA ARG A 236 7.98 12.71 -19.65
C ARG A 236 7.00 13.45 -20.56
N GLU A 237 7.53 14.24 -21.49
CA GLU A 237 6.72 14.84 -22.54
C GLU A 237 5.93 13.75 -23.30
N GLY A 238 4.61 13.93 -23.37
CA GLY A 238 3.67 12.98 -23.96
C GLY A 238 3.36 11.73 -23.11
N GLY A 239 3.79 11.69 -21.85
CA GLY A 239 3.39 10.66 -20.90
C GLY A 239 1.94 10.80 -20.43
N LEU A 240 1.39 9.74 -19.82
CA LEU A 240 -0.01 9.62 -19.41
C LEU A 240 -0.20 9.40 -17.91
#